data_AF-A0A8A0RSE0-F1
#
_entry.id   AF-A0A8A0RSE0-F1
#
_cell.length_a   1.000
_cell.length_b   1.000
_cell.length_c   1.000
_cell.angle_alpha   90.00
_cell.angle_beta   90.00
_cell.angle_gamma   90.00
#
_symmetry.space_group_name_H-M   'P 1'
#
loop_
_entity.id
_entity.type
_entity.pdbx_description
1 polymer ?
#
loop_
_entity_poly.entity_id
_entity_poly.type
_entity_poly.pdbx_seq_one_letter_code
_entity_poly.pdbx_strand_id
1 'polypeptide(L)' 'MECFHCNNCKQGQDIYYCLAKDEFIINENMTPKEKNRGGWKKGDPSYELRRRKIRKERDDLKSII' A
#
# COMPACT_ATOMS: atom_id res chain seq x y z
N MET A 1 25.23 4.28 -27.47
CA MET A 1 25.23 3.21 -26.46
C MET A 1 24.51 2.01 -27.03
N GLU A 2 25.03 0.82 -26.79
CA GLU A 2 24.55 -0.42 -27.38
C GLU A 2 23.35 -0.95 -26.58
N CYS A 3 22.27 -1.34 -27.26
CA CYS A 3 21.08 -1.86 -26.61
C CYS A 3 21.24 -3.35 -26.33
N PHE A 4 21.09 -3.77 -25.08
CA PHE A 4 21.16 -5.19 -24.68
C PHE A 4 19.91 -6.01 -25.02
N HIS A 5 18.92 -5.43 -25.70
CA HIS A 5 17.67 -6.11 -26.10
C HIS A 5 16.93 -6.87 -24.98
N CYS A 6 17.09 -6.43 -23.71
CA CYS A 6 16.46 -7.04 -22.54
C CYS A 6 14.92 -6.91 -22.50
N ASN A 7 14.32 -6.12 -23.41
CA ASN A 7 12.87 -5.88 -23.53
C ASN A 7 12.17 -5.29 -22.30
N ASN A 8 12.87 -4.82 -21.27
CA ASN A 8 12.29 -4.18 -20.09
C ASN A 8 11.38 -3.00 -20.47
N CYS A 9 11.77 -2.19 -21.46
CA CYS A 9 10.98 -1.06 -21.96
C CYS A 9 9.65 -1.44 -22.62
N LYS A 10 9.44 -2.72 -22.94
CA LYS A 10 8.22 -3.24 -23.60
C LYS A 10 7.28 -3.96 -22.64
N GLN A 11 7.65 -4.15 -21.38
CA GLN A 11 6.85 -4.88 -20.40
C GLN A 11 5.68 -4.06 -19.81
N GLY A 12 5.54 -2.79 -20.21
CA GLY A 12 4.46 -1.91 -19.73
C GLY A 12 4.59 -1.51 -18.26
N GLN A 13 5.78 -1.67 -17.67
CA GLN A 13 6.06 -1.18 -16.32
C GLN A 13 6.24 0.34 -16.34
N ASP A 14 5.73 1.01 -15.30
CA ASP A 14 5.85 2.45 -15.11
C ASP A 14 7.31 2.88 -14.85
N ILE A 15 8.08 2.01 -14.19
CA ILE A 15 9.50 2.20 -13.90
C ILE A 15 10.21 0.89 -14.23
N TYR A 16 11.31 0.97 -14.97
CA TYR A 16 12.12 -0.20 -15.30
C TYR A 16 13.60 0.16 -15.31
N TYR A 17 14.46 -0.82 -15.08
CA TYR A 17 15.92 -0.64 -15.11
C TYR A 17 16.48 -0.92 -16.50
N CYS A 18 17.36 -0.03 -16.99
CA CYS A 18 17.99 -0.13 -18.30
C CYS A 18 19.49 -0.39 -18.18
N LEU A 19 19.91 -1.62 -18.49
CA LEU A 19 21.32 -2.04 -18.46
C LEU A 19 22.23 -1.18 -19.36
N ALA A 20 21.72 -0.71 -20.50
CA ALA A 20 22.48 0.11 -21.43
C ALA A 20 22.76 1.52 -20.89
N LYS A 21 21.98 1.96 -19.90
CA LYS A 21 22.11 3.28 -19.28
C LYS A 21 22.54 3.21 -17.81
N ASP A 22 22.58 2.01 -17.24
CA ASP A 22 22.86 1.74 -15.83
C ASP A 22 21.98 2.59 -14.87
N GLU A 23 20.71 2.78 -15.23
CA GLU A 23 19.78 3.63 -14.48
C GLU A 23 18.34 3.10 -14.51
N PHE A 24 17.53 3.56 -13.56
CA PHE A 24 16.08 3.38 -13.57
C PHE A 24 15.44 4.43 -14.47
N ILE A 25 14.69 3.99 -15.47
CA ILE A 25 13.92 4.84 -16.36
C ILE A 25 12.47 4.87 -15.89
N ILE A 26 11.94 6.08 -15.73
CA ILE A 26 10.52 6.34 -15.47
C ILE A 26 9.85 6.57 -16.83
N ASN A 27 8.77 5.85 -17.10
CA ASN A 27 8.04 5.95 -18.36
C ASN A 27 7.21 7.24 -18.38
N GLU A 28 7.43 8.09 -19.38
CA GLU A 28 6.72 9.38 -19.53
C GLU A 28 5.22 9.20 -19.76
N ASN A 29 4.81 8.03 -20.28
CA ASN A 29 3.39 7.68 -20.48
C ASN A 29 2.70 7.15 -19.22
N MET A 30 3.39 7.13 -18.07
CA MET A 30 2.80 6.71 -16.81
C MET A 30 1.66 7.66 -16.43
N THR A 31 0.46 7.12 -16.34
CA THR A 31 -0.67 7.87 -15.76
C THR A 31 -0.59 7.75 -14.23
N PRO A 32 -0.57 8.88 -13.48
CA PRO A 32 -0.62 8.84 -12.04
C PRO A 32 -1.89 8.13 -11.58
N LYS A 33 -1.75 6.94 -11.00
CA LYS A 33 -2.89 6.26 -10.38
C LYS A 33 -3.09 6.86 -8.99
N GLU A 34 -4.29 7.39 -8.74
CA GLU A 34 -4.69 7.70 -7.37
C GLU A 34 -4.62 6.41 -6.56
N LYS A 35 -3.72 6.38 -5.58
CA LYS A 35 -3.74 5.32 -4.57
C LYS A 35 -5.06 5.49 -3.84
N ASN A 36 -6.00 4.58 -4.08
CA ASN A 36 -7.20 4.46 -3.28
C ASN A 36 -6.78 3.98 -1.88
N ARG A 37 -6.31 4.94 -1.07
CA ARG A 37 -5.98 4.74 0.33
C ARG A 37 -7.32 4.58 1.03
N GLY A 38 -7.86 3.36 0.99
CA GLY A 38 -8.78 2.94 2.04
C GLY A 38 -8.01 3.20 3.34
N GLY A 39 -8.35 4.29 4.03
CA GLY A 39 -7.59 4.81 5.16
C GLY A 39 -7.27 3.69 6.15
N TRP A 40 -6.25 3.89 6.99
CA TRP A 40 -5.79 2.94 8.02
C TRP A 40 -6.86 1.91 8.33
N LYS A 41 -6.67 0.64 7.93
CA LYS A 41 -7.69 -0.41 8.10
C LYS A 41 -8.15 -0.33 9.55
N LYS A 42 -9.28 0.34 9.82
CA LYS A 42 -9.99 0.15 11.06
C LYS A 42 -10.27 -1.34 11.03
N GLY A 43 -9.85 -2.04 12.08
CA GLY A 43 -10.19 -3.45 12.22
C GLY A 43 -11.67 -3.64 11.92
N ASP A 44 -12.05 -4.86 11.53
CA ASP A 44 -13.43 -5.18 11.17
C ASP A 44 -14.42 -4.42 12.08
N PRO A 45 -15.38 -3.64 11.54
CA PRO A 45 -16.23 -2.79 12.37
C PRO A 45 -16.93 -3.55 13.51
N SER A 46 -17.30 -4.81 13.27
CA SER A 46 -17.92 -5.66 14.28
C SER A 46 -16.93 -6.07 15.37
N TYR A 47 -15.67 -6.33 15.00
CA TYR A 47 -14.58 -6.61 15.93
C TYR A 47 -14.27 -5.40 16.82
N GLU A 48 -14.16 -4.20 16.24
CA GLU A 48 -13.86 -2.99 17.01
C GLU A 48 -15.02 -2.60 17.95
N LEU A 49 -16.27 -2.78 17.53
CA LEU A 49 -17.44 -2.56 18.39
C LEU A 49 -17.43 -3.52 19.59
N ARG A 50 -17.19 -4.82 19.35
CA ARG A 50 -17.09 -5.83 20.41
C ARG A 50 -15.96 -5.49 21.38
N ARG A 51 -14.77 -5.16 20.87
CA ARG A 51 -13.61 -4.81 21.68
C ARG A 51 -13.86 -3.59 22.57
N ARG A 52 -14.53 -2.56 22.04
CA ARG A 52 -14.89 -1.36 22.82
C ARG A 52 -15.89 -1.67 23.94
N LYS A 53 -16.90 -2.50 23.65
CA LYS A 53 -17.89 -2.92 24.64
C LYS A 53 -17.26 -3.67 25.82
N ILE A 54 -16.40 -4.65 25.53
CA ILE A 54 -15.68 -5.44 26.56
C ILE A 54 -14.82 -4.53 27.46
N ARG A 55 -14.12 -3.55 26.87
CA ARG A 55 -13.32 -2.60 27.66
C ARG A 55 -14.18 -1.78 28.61
N LYS A 56 -15.31 -1.27 28.13
CA LYS A 56 -16.25 -0.49 28.95
C LYS A 56 -16.77 -1.33 30.11
N GLU A 57 -17.24 -2.55 29.84
CA GLU A 57 -17.75 -3.46 30.88
C GLU A 57 -16.69 -3.79 31.93
N ARG A 58 -15.44 -4.04 31.52
CA ARG A 58 -14.32 -4.24 32.44
C ARG A 58 -14.07 -3.01 33.31
N ASP A 59 -14.10 -1.83 32.72
CA ASP A 59 -13.82 -0.58 33.44
C ASP A 59 -14.98 -0.24 34.41
N ASP A 60 -16.22 -0.53 34.02
CA ASP A 60 -17.41 -0.42 34.89
C ASP A 60 -17.36 -1.44 36.05
N LEU A 61 -16.86 -2.66 35.83
CA LEU A 61 -16.68 -3.64 36.91
C LEU A 61 -15.58 -3.22 37.91
N LYS A 62 -14.53 -2.56 37.42
CA LYS A 62 -13.44 -2.06 38.27
C LYS A 62 -13.84 -0.87 39.14
N SER A 63 -14.93 -0.17 38.83
CA SER A 63 -15.41 0.95 39.64
C SER A 63 -16.36 0.52 40.76
N ILE A 64 -16.79 -0.74 40.76
CA ILE A 64 -17.70 -1.34 41.76
C ILE A 64 -16.91 -2.07 42.87
N ILE A 65 -15.67 -2.47 42.60
CA ILE A 65 -14.75 -3.13 43.55
C ILE A 65 -13.82 -2.08 44.15
#